data_AF-G0YEP7-F1
#
_entry.id   AF-G0YEP7-F1
#
_cell.length_a   1.000
_cell.length_b   1.000
_cell.length_c   1.000
_cell.angle_alpha   90.00
_cell.angle_beta   90.00
_cell.angle_gamma   90.00
#
_symmetry.space_group_name_H-M   'P 1'
#
loop_
_entity.id
_entity.type
_entity.pdbx_description
1 polymer ?
#
loop_
_entity_poly.entity_id
_entity_poly.type
_entity_poly.pdbx_seq_one_letter_code
_entity_poly.pdbx_strand_id
1 'polypeptide(L)'
;MSNKELQEEELEVPHSMYDGDESFKQVNETTFQYKYGEEGNHRSFVMEISWTADCPENSPNIKLDAFYNKHILSNVKETIKNSVAEQ
;
A
#
# COMPACT_ATOMS: atom_id res chain seq x y z
N MET A 1 21.78 10.25 10.44
CA MET A 1 21.00 9.41 9.53
C MET A 1 20.09 10.31 8.74
N SER A 2 20.15 10.22 7.41
CA SER A 2 19.23 10.93 6.52
C SER A 2 17.88 10.23 6.54
N ASN A 3 16.76 10.94 6.30
CA ASN A 3 15.43 10.33 6.17
C ASN A 3 15.39 9.18 5.15
N LYS A 4 16.27 9.25 4.13
CA LYS A 4 16.42 8.18 3.15
C LYS A 4 17.01 6.88 3.74
N GLU A 5 18.02 6.98 4.60
CA GLU A 5 18.64 5.81 5.24
C GLU A 5 17.66 5.14 6.21
N LEU A 6 16.91 5.95 6.96
CA LEU A 6 15.81 5.47 7.81
C LEU A 6 14.71 4.78 7.01
N GLN A 7 14.34 5.33 5.84
CA GLN A 7 13.37 4.68 4.96
C GLN A 7 13.89 3.33 4.43
N GLU A 8 15.15 3.26 4.00
CA GLU A 8 15.74 2.00 3.51
C GLU A 8 15.75 0.92 4.62
N GLU A 9 16.13 1.27 5.84
CA GLU A 9 16.10 0.33 6.98
C GLU A 9 14.67 -0.13 7.32
N GLU A 10 13.70 0.78 7.37
CA GLU A 10 12.30 0.45 7.65
C GLU A 10 11.65 -0.37 6.53
N LEU A 11 12.17 -0.29 5.30
CA LEU A 11 11.69 -1.07 4.15
C LEU A 11 12.13 -2.54 4.18
N GLU A 12 13.25 -2.86 4.84
CA GLU A 12 13.71 -4.25 4.98
C GLU A 12 12.69 -5.11 5.75
N VAL A 13 11.95 -4.49 6.67
CA VAL A 13 10.92 -5.18 7.48
C VAL A 13 9.75 -5.67 6.62
N PRO A 14 8.98 -4.81 5.92
CA PRO A 14 7.92 -5.28 5.03
C PRO A 14 8.48 -6.14 3.90
N HIS A 15 9.67 -5.83 3.36
CA HIS A 15 10.26 -6.67 2.32
C HIS A 15 10.47 -8.10 2.78
N SER A 16 11.01 -8.31 3.98
CA SER A 16 11.19 -9.66 4.56
C SER A 16 9.88 -10.33 4.99
N MET A 17 8.87 -9.56 5.42
CA MET A 17 7.55 -10.11 5.78
C MET A 17 6.74 -10.58 4.57
N TYR A 18 6.89 -9.89 3.44
CA TYR A 18 6.17 -10.18 2.20
C TYR A 18 7.02 -10.91 1.16
N ASP A 19 8.23 -11.36 1.53
CA ASP A 19 9.09 -12.15 0.65
C ASP A 19 8.40 -13.47 0.30
N GLY A 20 8.09 -13.66 -0.99
CA GLY A 20 7.32 -14.80 -1.49
C GLY A 20 5.79 -14.67 -1.42
N ASP A 21 5.23 -13.53 -0.98
CA ASP A 21 3.79 -13.28 -1.07
C ASP A 21 3.42 -12.76 -2.48
N GLU A 22 2.70 -13.57 -3.26
CA GLU A 22 2.22 -13.20 -4.60
C GLU A 22 1.25 -12.01 -4.60
N SER A 23 0.66 -11.71 -3.44
CA SER A 23 -0.27 -10.59 -3.25
C SER A 23 0.46 -9.26 -3.09
N PHE A 24 1.73 -9.29 -2.71
CA PHE A 24 2.56 -8.10 -2.56
C PHE A 24 3.35 -7.83 -3.84
N LYS A 25 3.32 -6.59 -4.28
CA LYS A 25 4.05 -6.13 -5.46
C LYS A 25 4.72 -4.81 -5.18
N GLN A 26 6.05 -4.79 -5.22
CA GLN A 26 6.80 -3.54 -5.20
C GLN A 26 6.72 -2.86 -6.57
N VAL A 27 6.17 -1.65 -6.62
CA VAL A 27 6.08 -0.85 -7.84
C VAL A 27 7.37 -0.06 -8.06
N ASN A 28 7.92 0.50 -6.99
CA ASN A 28 9.21 1.21 -6.96
C ASN A 28 9.77 1.21 -5.53
N GLU A 29 10.90 1.89 -5.30
CA GLU A 29 11.60 1.89 -4.00
C GLU A 29 10.74 2.35 -2.82
N THR A 30 9.79 3.26 -3.04
CA THR A 30 8.93 3.82 -1.98
C THR A 30 7.44 3.49 -2.16
N THR A 31 7.06 2.77 -3.21
CA THR A 31 5.66 2.46 -3.53
C THR A 31 5.45 0.97 -3.65
N PHE A 32 4.46 0.50 -2.91
CA PHE A 32 4.09 -0.89 -2.76
C PHE A 32 2.61 -1.05 -3.10
N GLN A 33 2.28 -2.18 -3.67
CA GLN A 33 0.90 -2.58 -3.92
C GLN A 33 0.65 -3.89 -3.19
N TYR A 34 -0.48 -3.97 -2.50
CA TYR A 34 -0.93 -5.19 -1.86
C TYR A 34 -2.34 -5.54 -2.33
N LYS A 35 -2.51 -6.77 -2.81
CA LYS A 35 -3.81 -7.31 -3.21
C LYS A 35 -4.49 -7.94 -2.00
N TYR A 36 -5.56 -7.32 -1.53
CA TYR A 36 -6.44 -7.89 -0.53
C TYR A 36 -7.50 -8.75 -1.18
N GLY A 37 -7.71 -9.95 -0.64
CA GLY A 37 -8.75 -10.88 -1.06
C GLY A 37 -8.37 -11.79 -2.22
N GLU A 38 -9.23 -12.78 -2.48
CA GLU A 38 -8.99 -13.80 -3.50
C GLU A 38 -9.16 -13.28 -4.93
N GLU A 39 -8.43 -13.89 -5.86
CA GLU A 39 -8.52 -13.57 -7.27
C GLU A 39 -9.92 -13.86 -7.84
N GLY A 40 -10.51 -12.87 -8.50
CA GLY A 40 -11.84 -12.98 -9.10
C GLY A 40 -13.00 -12.72 -8.14
N ASN A 41 -12.73 -12.44 -6.86
CA ASN A 41 -13.76 -12.04 -5.91
C ASN A 41 -14.12 -10.55 -6.08
N HIS A 42 -15.41 -10.20 -6.04
CA HIS A 42 -15.88 -8.81 -6.07
C HIS A 42 -15.46 -7.99 -4.83
N ARG A 43 -14.97 -8.65 -3.78
CA ARG A 43 -14.43 -8.01 -2.57
C ARG A 43 -12.91 -7.86 -2.59
N SER A 44 -12.22 -8.37 -3.61
CA SER A 44 -10.78 -8.17 -3.70
C SER A 44 -10.43 -6.80 -4.26
N PHE A 45 -9.33 -6.23 -3.78
CA PHE A 45 -8.85 -4.92 -4.19
C PHE A 45 -7.34 -4.82 -4.03
N VAL A 46 -6.72 -3.97 -4.84
CA VAL A 46 -5.30 -3.66 -4.75
C VAL A 46 -5.14 -2.30 -4.07
N MET A 47 -4.49 -2.27 -2.92
CA MET A 47 -4.13 -1.05 -2.22
C MET A 47 -2.70 -0.67 -2.58
N GLU A 48 -2.51 0.55 -3.05
CA GLU A 48 -1.20 1.13 -3.29
C GLU A 48 -0.83 2.03 -2.11
N ILE A 49 0.36 1.82 -1.55
CA ILE A 49 0.92 2.60 -0.46
C ILE A 49 2.22 3.21 -0.97
N SER A 50 2.33 4.53 -0.91
CA SER A 50 3.51 5.27 -1.35
C SER A 50 4.08 6.09 -0.19
N TRP A 51 5.29 5.79 0.22
CA TRP A 51 6.02 6.53 1.23
C TRP A 51 6.50 7.85 0.65
N THR A 52 6.19 8.94 1.35
CA THR A 52 6.68 10.27 1.01
C THR A 52 8.08 10.48 1.55
N ALA A 53 8.80 11.47 1.03
CA ALA A 53 10.16 11.81 1.49
C ALA A 53 10.23 12.14 2.99
N ASP A 54 9.11 12.51 3.59
CA ASP A 54 8.96 12.85 5.01
C ASP A 54 8.55 11.65 5.89
N CYS A 55 8.57 10.41 5.37
CA CYS A 55 8.44 9.21 6.20
C CYS A 55 9.69 9.06 7.08
N PRO A 56 9.58 8.76 8.40
CA PRO A 56 8.36 8.34 9.13
C PRO A 56 7.56 9.45 9.82
N GLU A 57 7.89 10.73 9.64
CA GLU A 57 7.15 11.84 10.28
C GLU A 57 5.73 12.03 9.71
N ASN A 58 5.50 11.67 8.44
CA ASN A 58 4.20 11.76 7.79
C ASN A 58 3.64 10.39 7.37
N SER A 59 2.33 10.24 7.48
CA SER A 59 1.61 9.05 7.03
C SER A 59 1.83 8.80 5.53
N PRO A 60 2.01 7.54 5.10
CA PRO A 60 2.19 7.22 3.71
C PRO A 60 0.91 7.52 2.91
N ASN A 61 1.07 7.81 1.61
CA ASN A 61 -0.05 8.10 0.73
C ASN A 61 -0.68 6.81 0.22
N ILE A 62 -1.97 6.62 0.52
CA ILE A 62 -2.74 5.42 0.18
C ILE A 62 -3.65 5.70 -1.02
N LYS A 63 -3.52 4.88 -2.06
CA LYS A 63 -4.32 4.95 -3.29
C LYS A 63 -5.03 3.63 -3.58
N LEU A 64 -6.24 3.75 -4.13
CA LEU A 64 -7.09 2.62 -4.54
C LEU A 64 -7.48 2.74 -6.02
N ASP A 65 -6.61 3.38 -6.81
CA ASP A 65 -6.86 3.74 -8.21
C ASP A 65 -6.26 2.74 -9.20
N ALA A 66 -5.74 1.62 -8.69
CA ALA A 66 -5.33 0.50 -9.51
C ALA A 66 -6.47 0.09 -10.46
N PHE A 67 -6.12 -0.25 -11.71
CA PHE A 67 -7.10 -0.70 -12.70
C PHE A 67 -7.93 -1.89 -12.20
N TYR A 68 -7.33 -2.74 -11.35
CA TYR A 68 -8.01 -3.84 -10.70
C TYR A 68 -9.24 -3.39 -9.91
N ASN A 69 -9.20 -2.23 -9.26
CA ASN A 69 -10.27 -1.72 -8.39
C ASN A 69 -11.42 -1.05 -9.14
N LYS A 70 -11.56 -1.27 -10.45
CA LYS A 70 -12.62 -0.65 -11.25
C LYS A 70 -14.02 -1.13 -10.88
N HIS A 71 -14.14 -2.34 -10.34
CA HIS A 71 -15.40 -2.88 -9.81
C HIS A 71 -15.77 -2.27 -8.46
N ILE A 72 -14.83 -1.61 -7.76
CA ILE A 72 -15.08 -1.02 -6.46
C ILE A 72 -15.65 0.39 -6.64
N LEU A 73 -16.80 0.61 -6.02
CA LEU A 73 -17.47 1.90 -5.99
C LEU A 73 -16.65 2.95 -5.24
N SER A 74 -16.70 4.20 -5.69
CA SER A 74 -15.90 5.29 -5.11
C SER A 74 -16.17 5.50 -3.61
N ASN A 75 -17.41 5.33 -3.15
CA ASN A 75 -17.75 5.42 -1.74
C ASN A 75 -17.04 4.36 -0.88
N VAL A 76 -16.90 3.13 -1.39
CA VAL A 76 -16.17 2.06 -0.71
C VAL A 76 -14.68 2.39 -0.66
N LYS A 77 -14.11 2.96 -1.73
CA LYS A 77 -12.71 3.40 -1.74
C LYS A 77 -12.46 4.48 -0.69
N GLU A 78 -13.37 5.45 -0.56
CA GLU A 78 -13.29 6.47 0.49
C GLU A 78 -13.39 5.87 1.89
N THR A 79 -14.34 4.95 2.13
CA THR A 79 -14.43 4.25 3.42
C THR A 79 -13.13 3.55 3.77
N ILE A 80 -12.53 2.80 2.84
CA ILE A 80 -11.27 2.09 3.08
C ILE A 80 -10.16 3.10 3.41
N LYS A 81 -10.01 4.16 2.62
CA LYS A 81 -8.99 5.21 2.87
C LYS A 81 -9.15 5.82 4.26
N ASN A 82 -10.39 6.17 4.64
CA ASN A 82 -10.66 6.76 5.95
C ASN A 82 -10.36 5.76 7.09
N SER A 83 -10.76 4.49 6.94
CA SER A 83 -10.47 3.47 7.95
C SER A 83 -8.98 3.22 8.16
N VAL A 84 -8.14 3.39 7.14
CA VAL A 84 -6.69 3.26 7.29
C VAL A 84 -6.05 4.56 7.83
N ALA A 85 -6.61 5.73 7.52
CA ALA A 85 -6.12 7.01 8.03
C ALA A 85 -6.49 7.29 9.50
N GLU A 86 -7.49 6.58 10.05
CA GLU A 86 -7.94 6.69 11.44
C GLU A 86 -7.15 5.82 12.44
N GLN A 87 -6.18 5.01 11.98
CA GLN A 87 -5.30 4.17 12.82
C GLN A 87 -3.98 4.87 13.17
#